data_AF-A0AAU1DC00-F1
#
_entry.id   AF-A0AAU1DC00-F1
#
_cell.length_a   1.000
_cell.length_b   1.000
_cell.length_c   1.000
_cell.angle_alpha   90.00
_cell.angle_beta   90.00
_cell.angle_gamma   90.00
#
_symmetry.space_group_name_H-M   'P 1'
#
loop_
_entity.id
_entity.type
_entity.pdbx_description
1 polymer ?
#
loop_
_entity_poly.entity_id
_entity_poly.type
_entity_poly.pdbx_seq_one_letter_code
_entity_poly.pdbx_strand_id
1 'polypeptide(L)'
;MLCPPAIVHCTPGSAVRSGKECDTCAMAEAINGSFKAELIEHQGPWRDADQIERAVVQWVGWYNTERLHSALDYLPPEQFEAHHYQSRAATNAA
;
A
#
# COMPACT_ATOMS: atom_id res chain seq x y z
N MET A 1 3.04 -7.05 -5.18
CA MET A 1 3.97 -6.99 -4.03
C MET A 1 4.22 -5.58 -3.51
N LEU A 2 3.83 -4.51 -4.21
CA LEU A 2 3.95 -3.12 -3.73
C LEU A 2 2.78 -2.65 -2.85
N CYS A 3 1.69 -3.44 -2.78
CA CYS A 3 0.53 -3.15 -1.95
C CYS A 3 0.04 -4.46 -1.31
N PRO A 4 -0.07 -4.54 0.02
CA PRO A 4 -0.59 -5.71 0.69
C PRO A 4 -2.11 -5.90 0.44
N PRO A 5 -2.57 -7.13 0.13
CA PRO A 5 -3.95 -7.41 -0.28
C PRO A 5 -5.03 -6.99 0.74
N ALA A 6 -4.71 -6.90 2.03
CA ALA A 6 -5.67 -6.41 3.03
C ALA A 6 -6.02 -4.93 2.85
N ILE A 7 -5.07 -4.10 2.41
CA ILE A 7 -5.31 -2.68 2.17
C ILE A 7 -6.29 -2.53 1.00
N VAL A 8 -6.07 -3.31 -0.06
CA VAL A 8 -6.85 -3.35 -1.31
C VAL A 8 -8.35 -3.65 -1.11
N HIS A 9 -8.77 -4.09 0.08
CA HIS A 9 -10.13 -4.53 0.37
C HIS A 9 -10.88 -3.64 1.37
N CYS A 10 -10.25 -2.64 1.97
CA CYS A 10 -10.84 -1.92 3.10
C CYS A 10 -11.51 -0.59 2.71
N THR A 11 -12.70 -0.67 2.09
CA THR A 11 -13.69 0.42 2.13
C THR A 11 -15.11 -0.14 2.29
N PRO A 12 -15.71 -0.11 3.50
CA PRO A 12 -17.12 -0.42 3.66
C PRO A 12 -17.95 0.82 3.32
N GLY A 13 -18.53 0.86 2.13
CA GLY A 13 -19.63 1.78 1.82
C GLY A 13 -19.44 2.59 0.54
N SER A 14 -19.51 1.95 -0.62
CA SER A 14 -20.07 2.55 -1.83
C SER A 14 -20.49 1.43 -2.78
N ALA A 15 -21.81 1.29 -2.94
CA ALA A 15 -22.39 0.31 -3.85
C ALA A 15 -22.13 0.75 -5.30
N VAL A 16 -21.41 -0.07 -6.07
CA VAL A 16 -21.68 -0.27 -7.48
C VAL A 16 -21.27 -1.70 -7.85
N ARG A 17 -22.14 -2.36 -8.60
CA ARG A 17 -21.91 -3.59 -9.35
C ARG A 17 -20.59 -3.41 -10.15
N SER A 18 -19.55 -4.23 -9.94
CA SER A 18 -18.14 -3.96 -10.35
C SER A 18 -17.32 -2.99 -9.47
N GLY A 19 -17.61 -2.88 -8.17
CA GLY A 19 -16.89 -1.96 -7.25
C GLY A 19 -15.48 -2.43 -6.83
N LYS A 20 -15.23 -3.75 -6.81
CA LYS A 20 -13.98 -4.30 -6.29
C LYS A 20 -12.76 -3.96 -7.16
N GLU A 21 -12.98 -3.75 -8.45
CA GLU A 21 -11.95 -3.47 -9.46
C GLU A 21 -11.57 -1.99 -9.46
N CYS A 22 -12.57 -1.11 -9.30
CA CYS A 22 -12.39 0.35 -9.26
C CYS A 22 -11.56 0.78 -8.04
N ASP A 23 -11.86 0.22 -6.87
CA ASP A 23 -11.12 0.51 -5.63
C ASP A 23 -9.66 0.01 -5.70
N THR A 24 -9.43 -1.14 -6.35
CA THR A 24 -8.06 -1.65 -6.56
C THR A 24 -7.25 -0.77 -7.49
N CYS A 25 -7.87 -0.22 -8.54
CA CYS A 25 -7.20 0.66 -9.51
C CYS A 25 -6.84 2.02 -8.87
N ALA A 26 -7.80 2.67 -8.20
CA ALA A 26 -7.59 3.98 -7.58
C ALA A 26 -6.48 3.96 -6.53
N MET A 27 -6.37 2.85 -5.77
CA MET A 27 -5.30 2.68 -4.81
C MET A 27 -3.94 2.42 -5.46
N ALA A 28 -3.90 1.58 -6.50
CA ALA A 28 -2.67 1.37 -7.26
C ALA A 28 -2.16 2.69 -7.87
N GLU A 29 -3.07 3.53 -8.35
CA GLU A 29 -2.78 4.88 -8.83
C GLU A 29 -2.22 5.78 -7.72
N ALA A 30 -2.81 5.76 -6.53
CA ALA A 30 -2.32 6.53 -5.38
C ALA A 30 -0.90 6.12 -4.94
N ILE A 31 -0.61 4.82 -4.94
CA ILE A 31 0.73 4.28 -4.63
C ILE A 31 1.73 4.69 -5.70
N ASN A 32 1.38 4.56 -6.97
CA ASN A 32 2.24 4.97 -8.08
C ASN A 32 2.49 6.50 -8.07
N GLY A 33 1.49 7.31 -7.73
CA GLY A 33 1.65 8.75 -7.53
C GLY A 33 2.63 9.07 -6.41
N SER A 34 2.46 8.42 -5.26
CA SER A 34 3.35 8.54 -4.09
C SER A 34 4.79 8.13 -4.42
N PHE A 35 4.96 7.00 -5.11
CA PHE A 35 6.25 6.51 -5.57
C PHE A 35 6.97 7.51 -6.48
N LYS A 36 6.27 8.05 -7.48
CA LYS A 36 6.86 9.03 -8.41
C LYS A 36 7.26 10.31 -7.70
N ALA A 37 6.39 10.86 -6.85
CA ALA A 37 6.68 12.08 -6.12
C ALA A 37 7.84 11.87 -5.13
N GLU A 38 7.72 10.91 -4.23
CA GLU A 38 8.63 10.78 -3.08
C GLU A 38 9.98 10.14 -3.44
N LEU A 39 10.00 9.22 -4.41
CA LEU A 39 11.23 8.58 -4.85
C LEU A 39 11.80 9.32 -6.07
N ILE A 40 11.08 9.34 -7.18
CA ILE A 40 11.64 9.75 -8.47
C ILE A 40 11.91 11.26 -8.51
N GLU A 41 10.96 12.08 -8.09
CA GLU A 41 11.07 13.55 -8.13
C GLU A 41 11.89 14.11 -6.97
N HIS A 42 11.67 13.62 -5.74
CA HIS A 42 12.30 14.17 -4.54
C HIS A 42 13.73 13.68 -4.27
N GLN A 43 14.08 12.43 -4.64
CA GLN A 43 15.41 11.85 -4.33
C GLN A 43 16.37 11.83 -5.52
N GLY A 44 15.92 12.30 -6.69
CA GLY A 44 16.78 12.47 -7.87
C GLY A 44 17.81 13.60 -7.72
N PRO A 45 18.77 13.72 -8.65
CA PRO A 45 18.91 12.96 -9.90
C PRO A 45 19.61 11.60 -9.74
N TRP A 46 19.18 10.63 -10.55
CA TRP A 46 19.70 9.26 -10.57
C TRP A 46 20.76 9.09 -11.66
N ARG A 47 21.87 8.41 -11.33
CA ARG A 47 23.01 8.25 -12.26
C ARG A 47 23.01 6.90 -12.98
N ASP A 48 22.49 5.87 -12.34
CA ASP A 48 22.49 4.48 -12.82
C ASP A 48 21.30 3.71 -12.27
N ALA A 49 20.95 2.59 -12.93
CA ALA A 49 19.83 1.74 -12.56
C ALA A 49 20.01 1.12 -11.17
N ASP A 50 21.26 0.77 -10.83
CA ASP A 50 21.68 0.25 -9.52
C ASP A 50 21.27 1.19 -8.37
N GLN A 51 21.48 2.50 -8.53
CA GLN A 51 21.08 3.51 -7.56
C GLN A 51 19.55 3.54 -7.37
N ILE A 52 18.80 3.44 -8.47
CA ILE A 52 17.34 3.41 -8.45
C ILE A 52 16.85 2.13 -7.77
N GLU A 53 17.39 0.97 -8.12
CA GLU A 53 16.97 -0.31 -7.54
C GLU A 53 17.14 -0.33 -6.01
N ARG A 54 18.28 0.13 -5.50
CA ARG A 54 18.50 0.26 -4.05
C ARG A 54 17.54 1.25 -3.40
N ALA A 55 17.24 2.36 -4.07
CA ALA A 55 16.31 3.35 -3.55
C ALA A 55 14.86 2.82 -3.54
N VAL A 56 14.47 2.07 -4.56
CA VAL A 56 13.16 1.40 -4.63
C VAL A 56 13.02 0.41 -3.48
N VAL A 57 14.03 -0.45 -3.24
CA VAL A 57 13.97 -1.43 -2.14
C VAL A 57 13.80 -0.73 -0.78
N GLN A 58 14.56 0.35 -0.55
CA GLN A 58 14.43 1.14 0.69
C GLN A 58 13.06 1.81 0.81
N TRP A 59 12.58 2.42 -0.27
CA TRP A 59 11.28 3.08 -0.30
C TRP A 59 10.13 2.10 -0.04
N VAL A 60 10.18 0.90 -0.64
CA VAL A 60 9.18 -0.15 -0.42
C VAL A 60 9.24 -0.70 1.00
N GLY A 61 10.44 -0.88 1.56
CA GLY A 61 10.61 -1.27 2.96
C GLY A 61 9.93 -0.26 3.88
N TRP A 62 10.35 1.01 3.80
CA TRP A 62 9.77 2.10 4.57
C TRP A 62 8.25 2.24 4.38
N TYR A 63 7.77 2.16 3.13
CA TYR A 63 6.34 2.25 2.82
C TYR A 63 5.53 1.18 3.56
N ASN A 64 6.02 -0.06 3.61
CA ASN A 64 5.27 -1.16 4.20
C ASN A 64 5.36 -1.23 5.72
N THR A 65 6.51 -0.87 6.31
CA THR A 65 6.78 -1.08 7.74
C THR A 65 6.64 0.17 8.59
N GLU A 66 6.83 1.36 8.01
CA GLU A 66 6.95 2.61 8.78
C GLU A 66 5.98 3.71 8.33
N ARG A 67 5.54 3.72 7.06
CA ARG A 67 4.66 4.77 6.55
C ARG A 67 3.27 4.66 7.15
N LEU A 68 2.84 5.71 7.84
CA LEU A 68 1.50 5.77 8.44
C LEU A 68 0.48 6.30 7.42
N HIS A 69 -0.68 5.65 7.37
CA HIS A 69 -1.79 6.06 6.52
C HIS A 69 -3.00 6.43 7.38
N SER A 70 -3.53 7.64 7.22
CA SER A 70 -4.75 8.07 7.93
C SER A 70 -5.97 7.18 7.61
N ALA A 71 -6.02 6.62 6.40
CA ALA A 71 -7.04 5.65 6.00
C ALA A 71 -6.93 4.29 6.72
N LEU A 72 -5.76 3.99 7.31
CA LEU A 72 -5.49 2.74 8.03
C LEU A 72 -5.38 2.97 9.55
N ASP A 73 -6.06 4.01 10.07
CA ASP A 73 -5.97 4.40 11.49
C ASP A 73 -4.54 4.74 11.94
N TYR A 74 -3.76 5.35 11.03
CA TYR A 74 -2.34 5.65 11.26
C TYR A 74 -1.49 4.42 11.58
N LEU A 75 -1.85 3.25 11.03
CA LEU A 75 -1.02 2.06 11.05
C LEU A 75 -0.21 1.93 9.75
N PRO A 76 0.99 1.32 9.83
CA PRO A 76 1.70 0.92 8.64
C PRO A 76 0.99 -0.25 7.94
N PRO A 77 1.16 -0.37 6.60
CA PRO A 77 0.53 -1.39 5.78
C PRO A 77 0.63 -2.82 6.32
N GLU A 78 1.82 -3.21 6.77
CA GLU A 78 2.09 -4.55 7.30
C GLU A 78 1.26 -4.85 8.57
N GLN A 79 1.19 -3.90 9.50
CA GLN A 79 0.44 -4.08 10.75
C GLN A 79 -1.06 -4.15 10.49
N PHE A 80 -1.56 -3.30 9.60
CA PHE A 80 -2.96 -3.34 9.19
C PHE A 80 -3.32 -4.70 8.58
N GLU A 81 -2.46 -5.22 7.72
CA GLU A 81 -2.65 -6.53 7.10
C GLU A 81 -2.64 -7.68 8.13
N ALA A 82 -1.70 -7.65 9.07
CA ALA A 82 -1.63 -8.64 10.14
C ALA A 82 -2.93 -8.67 10.96
N HIS A 83 -3.46 -7.50 11.34
CA HIS A 83 -4.73 -7.40 12.06
C HIS A 83 -5.91 -7.93 11.23
N HIS A 84 -5.97 -7.58 9.95
CA HIS A 84 -7.03 -8.04 9.05
C HIS A 84 -7.05 -9.57 8.91
N TYR A 85 -5.88 -10.21 8.77
CA TYR A 85 -5.79 -11.67 8.69
C TYR A 85 -6.13 -12.36 10.01
N GLN A 86 -5.71 -11.82 11.16
CA GLN A 86 -6.09 -12.34 12.47
C GLN A 86 -7.61 -12.30 12.68
N SER A 87 -8.25 -11.17 12.34
CA SER A 87 -9.71 -10.99 12.44
C SER A 87 -10.48 -11.97 11.53
N ARG A 88 -10.01 -12.14 10.29
CA ARG A 88 -10.61 -13.09 9.34
C ARG A 88 -10.44 -14.55 9.80
N ALA A 89 -9.28 -14.91 10.34
CA ALA A 89 -9.06 -16.25 10.87
C ALA A 89 -9.98 -16.54 12.07
N ALA A 90 -10.16 -15.57 12.97
CA ALA A 90 -11.07 -15.70 14.10
C ALA A 90 -12.55 -15.81 13.66
N THR A 91 -12.95 -15.05 12.64
CA THR A 91 -14.32 -15.10 12.08
C THR A 91 -14.60 -16.44 11.38
N ASN A 92 -13.61 -17.01 10.68
CA ASN A 92 -13.76 -18.29 9.99
C ASN A 92 -13.70 -19.50 10.94
N ALA A 93 -13.26 -19.32 12.19
CA ALA A 93 -13.15 -20.37 13.19
C ALA A 93 -14.37 -20.43 14.14
N ALA A 94 -15.31 -19.48 14.04
CA ALA A 94 -16.56 -19.42 14.79
C ALA A 94 -17.74 -19.90 13.93
#